data_AF-X1KCG3-F1
#
_entry.id   AF-X1KCG3-F1
#
_cell.length_a   1.000
_cell.length_b   1.000
_cell.length_c   1.000
_cell.angle_alpha   90.00
_cell.angle_beta   90.00
_cell.angle_gamma   90.00
#
_symmetry.space_group_name_H-M   'P 1'
#
loop_
_entity.id
_entity.type
_entity.pdbx_description
1 polymer ?
#
loop_
_entity_poly.entity_id
_entity_poly.type
_entity_poly.pdbx_seq_one_letter_code
_entity_poly.pdbx_strand_id
1 'polypeptide(L)'
;IIKRLSFIKYFYGFAREQSKLPPPQNYISVLMFHDSIELFLNLSAEFLKVNKKDPNFMEYFTEINKKLNDHELTQKISMDKLNKVRVLLKHKGLYPNLNDIEYFRVNTQNFFEENCPTIFGIKFIDISLLDLIQDEEVKNILEDAQNEFKSGEYKKSLEYISIAFYVLLKNYEENKKVYGRSPFDIGGDLRFIGSLSWDNNSKISDVGSMLKVIQEVLKIILLNLDYRKFIKFRQLTSDSVYE
;
A
#
# COMPACT_ATOMS: atom_id res chain seq x y z
N ILE A 1 4.88 -17.65 -4.78
CA ILE A 1 4.76 -17.46 -3.31
C ILE A 1 5.01 -16.00 -2.94
N ILE A 2 6.18 -15.42 -3.24
CA ILE A 2 6.55 -14.04 -2.87
C ILE A 2 5.48 -13.01 -3.27
N LYS A 3 5.06 -12.94 -4.54
CA LYS A 3 4.02 -12.00 -4.99
C LYS A 3 2.69 -12.09 -4.20
N ARG A 4 2.29 -13.30 -3.77
CA ARG A 4 1.09 -13.50 -2.94
C ARG A 4 1.32 -13.03 -1.50
N LEU A 5 2.51 -13.26 -0.94
CA LEU A 5 2.90 -12.70 0.35
C LEU A 5 2.94 -11.17 0.32
N SER A 6 3.47 -10.57 -0.76
CA SER A 6 3.45 -9.13 -0.96
C SER A 6 2.02 -8.59 -1.02
N PHE A 7 1.12 -9.29 -1.73
CA PHE A 7 -0.31 -8.93 -1.76
C PHE A 7 -0.96 -9.01 -0.37
N ILE A 8 -0.71 -10.08 0.40
CA ILE A 8 -1.20 -10.22 1.78
C ILE A 8 -0.68 -9.06 2.65
N LYS A 9 0.61 -8.72 2.54
CA LYS A 9 1.20 -7.60 3.29
C LYS A 9 0.58 -6.27 2.91
N TYR A 10 0.37 -6.03 1.62
CA TYR A 10 -0.31 -4.84 1.13
C TYR A 10 -1.74 -4.74 1.69
N PHE A 11 -2.49 -5.84 1.62
CA PHE A 11 -3.87 -5.90 2.09
C PHE A 11 -3.99 -5.73 3.61
N TYR A 12 -3.09 -6.34 4.38
CA TYR A 12 -2.96 -6.08 5.82
C TYR A 12 -2.63 -4.60 6.11
N GLY A 13 -1.73 -4.00 5.33
CA GLY A 13 -1.42 -2.57 5.43
C GLY A 13 -2.66 -1.70 5.24
N PHE A 14 -3.51 -2.04 4.27
CA PHE A 14 -4.78 -1.38 4.04
C PHE A 14 -5.74 -1.54 5.24
N ALA A 15 -5.88 -2.76 5.77
CA ALA A 15 -6.68 -3.03 6.97
C ALA A 15 -6.24 -2.19 8.18
N ARG A 16 -4.92 -2.05 8.36
CA ARG A 16 -4.32 -1.27 9.46
C ARG A 16 -4.55 0.24 9.33
N GLU A 17 -4.60 0.78 8.12
CA GLU A 17 -4.97 2.18 7.94
C GLU A 17 -6.49 2.37 8.09
N GLN A 18 -7.29 1.43 7.60
CA GLN A 18 -8.75 1.42 7.78
C GLN A 18 -9.14 1.39 9.26
N SER A 19 -8.41 0.64 10.10
CA SER A 19 -8.72 0.51 11.53
C SER A 19 -8.56 1.82 12.30
N LYS A 20 -7.77 2.78 11.79
CA LYS A 20 -7.53 4.09 12.42
C LYS A 20 -8.60 5.13 12.11
N LEU A 21 -9.52 4.84 11.18
CA LEU A 21 -10.59 5.74 10.80
C LEU A 21 -11.66 5.84 11.90
N PRO A 22 -12.49 6.89 11.94
CA PRO A 22 -13.59 6.97 12.88
C PRO A 22 -14.67 5.90 12.57
N PRO A 23 -15.42 5.43 13.57
CA PRO A 23 -16.64 4.66 13.34
C PRO A 23 -17.62 5.38 12.41
N PRO A 24 -18.35 4.64 11.55
CA PRO A 24 -18.35 3.19 11.39
C PRO A 24 -17.27 2.66 10.43
N GLN A 25 -16.40 3.51 9.87
CA GLN A 25 -15.47 3.11 8.82
C GLN A 25 -14.46 2.08 9.30
N ASN A 26 -13.98 2.21 10.54
CA ASN A 26 -13.05 1.25 11.14
C ASN A 26 -13.62 -0.16 11.34
N TYR A 27 -14.95 -0.34 11.38
CA TYR A 27 -15.55 -1.68 11.50
C TYR A 27 -15.19 -2.57 10.31
N ILE A 28 -15.00 -1.98 9.13
CA ILE A 28 -14.59 -2.69 7.91
C ILE A 28 -13.22 -3.35 8.09
N SER A 29 -12.33 -2.78 8.91
CA SER A 29 -11.01 -3.35 9.17
C SER A 29 -11.07 -4.76 9.75
N VAL A 30 -12.12 -5.11 10.51
CA VAL A 30 -12.33 -6.47 11.04
C VAL A 30 -12.48 -7.49 9.92
N LEU A 31 -13.21 -7.13 8.85
CA LEU A 31 -13.36 -7.98 7.67
C LEU A 31 -12.01 -8.14 6.96
N MET A 32 -11.29 -7.03 6.76
CA MET A 32 -10.00 -7.03 6.06
C MET A 32 -8.90 -7.77 6.83
N PHE A 33 -8.84 -7.64 8.15
CA PHE A 33 -7.90 -8.41 8.98
C PHE A 33 -8.17 -9.90 8.82
N HIS A 34 -9.43 -10.33 8.97
CA HIS A 34 -9.82 -11.72 8.77
C HIS A 34 -9.40 -12.23 7.39
N ASP A 35 -9.77 -11.51 6.34
CA ASP A 35 -9.49 -11.93 4.96
C ASP A 35 -7.98 -11.97 4.67
N SER A 36 -7.18 -11.06 5.24
CA SER A 36 -5.72 -11.09 5.13
C SER A 36 -5.10 -12.35 5.76
N ILE A 37 -5.64 -12.78 6.90
CA ILE A 37 -5.21 -13.99 7.60
C ILE A 37 -5.66 -15.23 6.84
N GLU A 38 -6.89 -15.24 6.32
CA GLU A 38 -7.42 -16.34 5.53
C GLU A 38 -6.62 -16.54 4.24
N LEU A 39 -6.25 -15.47 3.53
CA LEU A 39 -5.35 -15.53 2.37
C LEU A 39 -3.98 -16.13 2.73
N PHE A 40 -3.44 -15.77 3.89
CA PHE A 40 -2.18 -16.32 4.40
C PHE A 40 -2.30 -17.79 4.76
N LEU A 41 -3.36 -18.19 5.47
CA LEU A 41 -3.60 -19.59 5.85
C LEU A 41 -3.78 -20.46 4.60
N ASN A 42 -4.50 -19.96 3.59
CA ASN A 42 -4.64 -20.64 2.31
C ASN A 42 -3.28 -20.82 1.61
N LEU A 43 -2.49 -19.75 1.48
CA LEU A 43 -1.14 -19.84 0.91
C LEU A 43 -0.24 -20.80 1.71
N SER A 44 -0.37 -20.83 3.04
CA SER A 44 0.38 -21.71 3.92
C SER A 44 -0.02 -23.17 3.72
N ALA A 45 -1.31 -23.46 3.59
CA ALA A 45 -1.83 -24.79 3.32
C ALA A 45 -1.35 -25.32 1.96
N GLU A 46 -1.36 -24.48 0.93
CA GLU A 46 -0.81 -24.82 -0.39
C GLU A 46 0.72 -25.08 -0.31
N PHE A 47 1.47 -24.21 0.36
CA PHE A 47 2.91 -24.33 0.51
C PHE A 47 3.33 -25.63 1.23
N LEU A 48 2.60 -25.98 2.29
CA LEU A 48 2.82 -27.20 3.09
C LEU A 48 2.14 -28.44 2.50
N LYS A 49 1.49 -28.31 1.33
CA LYS A 49 0.77 -29.40 0.64
C LYS A 49 -0.23 -30.09 1.57
N VAL A 50 -1.07 -29.30 2.22
CA VAL A 50 -2.20 -29.78 3.02
C VAL A 50 -3.23 -30.41 2.08
N ASN A 51 -3.70 -31.62 2.41
CA ASN A 51 -4.56 -32.42 1.53
C ASN A 51 -6.07 -32.14 1.71
N LYS A 52 -6.46 -31.28 2.66
CA LYS A 52 -7.87 -30.98 2.92
C LYS A 52 -8.38 -29.93 1.94
N LYS A 53 -9.45 -30.27 1.23
CA LYS A 53 -10.13 -29.36 0.32
C LYS A 53 -11.10 -28.47 1.10
N ASP A 54 -11.06 -27.16 0.85
CA ASP A 54 -11.94 -26.14 1.43
C ASP A 54 -12.09 -26.19 2.97
N PRO A 55 -10.98 -26.19 3.73
CA PRO A 55 -11.07 -26.14 5.19
C PRO A 55 -11.73 -24.83 5.64
N ASN A 56 -12.53 -24.91 6.70
CA ASN A 56 -13.05 -23.70 7.34
C ASN A 56 -11.91 -22.91 8.01
N PHE A 57 -12.17 -21.64 8.37
CA PHE A 57 -11.14 -20.75 8.92
C PHE A 57 -10.34 -21.35 10.08
N MET A 58 -11.02 -22.01 11.05
CA MET A 58 -10.34 -22.60 12.21
C MET A 58 -9.72 -23.97 11.91
N GLU A 59 -10.20 -24.68 10.90
CA GLU A 59 -9.64 -25.95 10.46
C GLU A 59 -8.26 -25.78 9.83
N TYR A 60 -7.96 -24.64 9.21
CA TYR A 60 -6.60 -24.34 8.74
C TYR A 60 -5.56 -24.52 9.83
N PHE A 61 -5.84 -24.07 11.06
CA PHE A 61 -4.91 -24.23 12.19
C PHE A 61 -4.60 -25.70 12.46
N THR A 62 -5.64 -26.53 12.49
CA THR A 62 -5.49 -27.96 12.74
C THR A 62 -4.74 -28.66 11.61
N GLU A 63 -5.08 -28.36 10.35
CA GLU A 63 -4.46 -29.04 9.21
C GLU A 63 -3.03 -28.58 8.94
N ILE A 64 -2.71 -27.30 9.15
CA ILE A 64 -1.35 -26.77 9.02
C ILE A 64 -0.47 -27.31 10.14
N ASN A 65 -0.95 -27.34 11.39
CA ASN A 65 -0.18 -27.90 12.51
C ASN A 65 0.19 -29.37 12.31
N LYS A 66 -0.64 -30.17 11.62
CA LYS A 66 -0.26 -31.56 11.26
C LYS A 66 0.95 -31.64 10.33
N LYS A 67 1.28 -30.57 9.60
CA LYS A 67 2.41 -30.48 8.68
C LYS A 67 3.62 -29.77 9.30
N LEU A 68 3.40 -28.97 10.33
CA LEU A 68 4.44 -28.33 11.10
C LEU A 68 4.86 -29.30 12.21
N ASN A 69 6.03 -29.92 12.08
CA ASN A 69 6.47 -30.96 13.02
C ASN A 69 6.62 -30.41 14.45
N ASP A 70 7.62 -29.55 14.67
CA ASP A 70 8.03 -29.06 16.00
C ASP A 70 7.45 -27.69 16.36
N HIS A 71 6.59 -27.14 15.51
CA HIS A 71 6.03 -25.80 15.67
C HIS A 71 4.52 -25.85 15.47
N GLU A 72 3.81 -24.95 16.13
CA GLU A 72 2.38 -24.77 15.92
C GLU A 72 2.11 -23.33 15.48
N LEU A 73 1.04 -23.15 14.72
CA LEU A 73 0.52 -21.82 14.44
C LEU A 73 0.10 -21.13 15.73
N THR A 74 0.63 -19.93 15.92
CA THR A 74 0.36 -19.11 17.08
C THR A 74 -0.93 -18.29 16.90
N GLN A 75 -1.34 -17.54 17.94
CA GLN A 75 -2.51 -16.65 17.92
C GLN A 75 -3.87 -17.30 17.64
N LYS A 76 -4.00 -18.64 17.70
CA LYS A 76 -5.26 -19.36 17.41
C LYS A 76 -6.48 -18.83 18.16
N ILE A 77 -6.32 -18.51 19.45
CA ILE A 77 -7.41 -17.96 20.29
C ILE A 77 -7.81 -16.56 19.80
N SER A 78 -6.83 -15.70 19.52
CA SER A 78 -7.04 -14.36 18.99
C SER A 78 -7.76 -14.40 17.63
N MET A 79 -7.40 -15.36 16.78
CA MET A 79 -8.01 -15.55 15.46
C MET A 79 -9.43 -16.13 15.53
N ASP A 80 -9.71 -17.01 16.50
CA ASP A 80 -11.08 -17.47 16.78
C ASP A 80 -11.97 -16.31 17.23
N LYS A 81 -11.47 -15.44 18.10
CA LYS A 81 -12.18 -14.22 18.51
C LYS A 81 -12.45 -13.29 17.31
N LEU A 82 -11.44 -13.07 16.45
CA LEU A 82 -11.60 -12.28 15.23
C LEU A 82 -12.69 -12.85 14.33
N ASN A 83 -12.68 -14.16 14.08
CA ASN A 83 -13.69 -14.85 13.28
C ASN A 83 -15.10 -14.67 13.86
N LYS A 84 -15.27 -14.85 15.18
CA LYS A 84 -16.56 -14.64 15.86
C LYS A 84 -17.08 -13.21 15.70
N VAL A 85 -16.24 -12.21 15.94
CA VAL A 85 -16.65 -10.80 15.80
C VAL A 85 -16.97 -10.46 14.34
N ARG A 86 -16.16 -10.96 13.39
CA ARG A 86 -16.41 -10.83 11.95
C ARG A 86 -17.74 -11.43 11.53
N VAL A 87 -18.11 -12.60 12.05
CA VAL A 87 -19.41 -13.24 11.80
C VAL A 87 -20.56 -12.39 12.35
N LEU A 88 -20.44 -11.88 13.58
CA LEU A 88 -21.45 -11.00 14.19
C LEU A 88 -21.64 -9.70 13.38
N LEU A 89 -20.56 -9.07 12.95
CA LEU A 89 -20.61 -7.88 12.11
C LEU A 89 -21.28 -8.18 10.77
N LYS A 90 -20.81 -9.20 10.04
CA LYS A 90 -21.25 -9.51 8.68
C LYS A 90 -22.68 -10.02 8.60
N HIS A 91 -23.10 -10.87 9.53
CA HIS A 91 -24.38 -11.58 9.44
C HIS A 91 -25.45 -11.04 10.37
N LYS A 92 -25.06 -10.36 11.46
CA LYS A 92 -26.01 -9.84 12.46
C LYS A 92 -26.00 -8.32 12.55
N GLY A 93 -25.11 -7.63 11.81
CA GLY A 93 -24.97 -6.17 11.86
C GLY A 93 -24.51 -5.65 13.21
N LEU A 94 -23.93 -6.50 14.07
CA LEU A 94 -23.47 -6.10 15.39
C LEU A 94 -22.08 -5.47 15.30
N TYR A 95 -21.98 -4.22 15.73
CA TYR A 95 -20.74 -3.46 15.63
C TYR A 95 -19.71 -3.91 16.67
N PRO A 96 -18.43 -4.08 16.28
CA PRO A 96 -17.35 -4.30 17.22
C PRO A 96 -17.13 -3.05 18.08
N ASN A 97 -16.69 -3.23 19.32
CA ASN A 97 -16.24 -2.09 20.13
C ASN A 97 -14.83 -1.64 19.69
N LEU A 98 -14.44 -0.42 20.06
CA LEU A 98 -13.15 0.15 19.67
C LEU A 98 -11.95 -0.65 20.21
N ASN A 99 -12.07 -1.22 21.41
CA ASN A 99 -11.02 -2.04 22.02
C ASN A 99 -10.78 -3.33 21.22
N ASP A 100 -11.82 -3.92 20.64
CA ASP A 100 -11.71 -5.09 19.78
C ASP A 100 -10.98 -4.76 18.48
N ILE A 101 -11.22 -3.58 17.89
CA ILE A 101 -10.50 -3.13 16.68
C ILE A 101 -9.01 -2.99 16.97
N GLU A 102 -8.66 -2.33 18.07
CA GLU A 102 -7.27 -2.19 18.50
C GLU A 102 -6.63 -3.54 18.83
N TYR A 103 -7.37 -4.40 19.51
CA TYR A 103 -6.95 -5.77 19.80
C TYR A 103 -6.67 -6.55 18.50
N PHE A 104 -7.53 -6.50 17.49
CA PHE A 104 -7.30 -7.21 16.22
C PHE A 104 -6.14 -6.63 15.43
N ARG A 105 -5.95 -5.30 15.44
CA ARG A 105 -4.80 -4.65 14.80
C ARG A 105 -3.47 -5.21 15.31
N VAL A 106 -3.34 -5.36 16.63
CA VAL A 106 -2.13 -5.91 17.28
C VAL A 106 -2.01 -7.42 17.02
N ASN A 107 -3.07 -8.19 17.26
CA ASN A 107 -2.98 -9.65 17.15
C ASN A 107 -2.81 -10.14 15.70
N THR A 108 -3.37 -9.44 14.71
CA THR A 108 -3.11 -9.75 13.31
C THR A 108 -1.66 -9.42 12.92
N GLN A 109 -1.06 -8.36 13.49
CA GLN A 109 0.37 -8.10 13.31
C GLN A 109 1.21 -9.23 13.89
N ASN A 110 0.97 -9.60 15.15
CA ASN A 110 1.69 -10.67 15.83
C ASN A 110 1.54 -12.00 15.10
N PHE A 111 0.34 -12.31 14.58
CA PHE A 111 0.10 -13.50 13.77
C PHE A 111 1.04 -13.55 12.57
N PHE A 112 1.18 -12.46 11.81
CA PHE A 112 2.08 -12.44 10.65
C PHE A 112 3.56 -12.50 11.06
N GLU A 113 3.95 -11.75 12.11
CA GLU A 113 5.34 -11.72 12.59
C GLU A 113 5.82 -13.07 13.12
N GLU A 114 4.96 -13.82 13.82
CA GLU A 114 5.27 -15.13 14.41
C GLU A 114 5.19 -16.27 13.39
N ASN A 115 4.17 -16.27 12.52
CA ASN A 115 3.90 -17.42 11.65
C ASN A 115 4.58 -17.33 10.28
N CYS A 116 4.86 -16.13 9.75
CA CYS A 116 5.52 -16.00 8.46
C CYS A 116 6.95 -16.60 8.46
N PRO A 117 7.81 -16.35 9.45
CA PRO A 117 9.11 -17.02 9.55
C PRO A 117 8.97 -18.53 9.72
N THR A 118 8.03 -18.96 10.57
CA THR A 118 7.80 -20.37 10.89
C THR A 118 7.40 -21.19 9.65
N ILE A 119 6.57 -20.64 8.78
CA ILE A 119 6.07 -21.35 7.59
C ILE A 119 6.98 -21.14 6.38
N PHE A 120 7.40 -19.91 6.10
CA PHE A 120 8.07 -19.54 4.85
C PHE A 120 9.56 -19.29 5.00
N GLY A 121 10.10 -19.25 6.23
CA GLY A 121 11.50 -18.90 6.49
C GLY A 121 11.84 -17.44 6.25
N ILE A 122 10.84 -16.56 6.10
CA ILE A 122 11.00 -15.14 5.77
C ILE A 122 10.27 -14.30 6.82
N LYS A 123 10.90 -13.23 7.31
CA LYS A 123 10.20 -12.29 8.21
C LYS A 123 9.16 -11.50 7.45
N PHE A 124 8.00 -11.28 8.07
CA PHE A 124 6.92 -10.54 7.43
C PHE A 124 7.32 -9.10 7.04
N ILE A 125 8.16 -8.47 7.85
CA ILE A 125 8.69 -7.12 7.59
C ILE A 125 9.61 -7.08 6.36
N ASP A 126 10.28 -8.18 6.03
CA ASP A 126 11.25 -8.25 4.92
C ASP A 126 10.57 -8.48 3.56
N ILE A 127 9.29 -8.86 3.53
CA ILE A 127 8.54 -9.04 2.27
C ILE A 127 8.44 -7.71 1.53
N SER A 128 9.01 -7.64 0.33
CA SER A 128 8.96 -6.43 -0.49
C SER A 128 7.57 -6.23 -1.10
N LEU A 129 7.11 -4.97 -1.14
CA LEU A 129 5.92 -4.58 -1.90
C LEU A 129 6.24 -4.26 -3.36
N LEU A 130 7.52 -4.16 -3.73
CA LEU A 130 7.96 -3.87 -5.10
C LEU A 130 7.49 -4.94 -6.10
N ASP A 131 7.29 -6.18 -5.65
CA ASP A 131 6.75 -7.28 -6.47
C ASP A 131 5.30 -7.06 -6.96
N LEU A 132 4.61 -6.05 -6.42
CA LEU A 132 3.26 -5.67 -6.85
C LEU A 132 3.26 -4.57 -7.92
N ILE A 133 4.40 -3.91 -8.15
CA ILE A 133 4.53 -2.84 -9.14
C ILE A 133 4.57 -3.46 -10.54
N GLN A 134 3.72 -2.97 -11.44
CA GLN A 134 3.63 -3.46 -12.82
C GLN A 134 4.53 -2.69 -13.79
N ASP A 135 4.79 -1.43 -13.50
CA ASP A 135 5.70 -0.60 -14.29
C ASP A 135 7.15 -0.98 -13.92
N GLU A 136 7.81 -1.72 -14.82
CA GLU A 136 9.17 -2.24 -14.60
C GLU A 136 10.20 -1.11 -14.48
N GLU A 137 10.00 0.04 -15.15
CA GLU A 137 10.90 1.18 -15.02
C GLU A 137 10.84 1.76 -13.61
N VAL A 138 9.62 2.03 -13.13
CA VAL A 138 9.39 2.52 -11.76
C VAL A 138 9.89 1.51 -10.73
N LYS A 139 9.66 0.22 -10.97
CA LYS A 139 10.10 -0.85 -10.08
C LYS A 139 11.62 -0.88 -9.95
N ASN A 140 12.37 -0.84 -11.07
CA ASN A 140 13.83 -0.86 -11.05
C ASN A 140 14.41 0.34 -10.27
N ILE A 141 13.86 1.54 -10.48
CA ILE A 141 14.31 2.75 -9.75
C ILE A 141 14.06 2.58 -8.23
N LEU A 142 12.95 1.96 -7.84
CA LEU A 142 12.66 1.70 -6.42
C LEU A 142 13.51 0.57 -5.83
N GLU A 143 13.94 -0.40 -6.63
CA GLU A 143 14.92 -1.41 -6.20
C GLU A 143 16.28 -0.75 -5.93
N ASP A 144 16.72 0.17 -6.80
CA ASP A 144 17.92 0.99 -6.58
C ASP A 144 17.78 1.84 -5.31
N ALA A 145 16.62 2.48 -5.11
CA ALA A 145 16.33 3.22 -3.89
C ALA A 145 16.43 2.35 -2.63
N GLN A 146 15.96 1.10 -2.71
CA GLN A 146 16.02 0.15 -1.60
C GLN A 146 17.46 -0.29 -1.32
N ASN A 147 18.30 -0.42 -2.35
CA ASN A 147 19.72 -0.75 -2.20
C ASN A 147 20.49 0.39 -1.53
N GLU A 148 20.27 1.64 -1.96
CA GLU A 148 20.85 2.83 -1.31
C GLU A 148 20.38 3.00 0.14
N PHE A 149 19.11 2.66 0.42
CA PHE A 149 18.62 2.67 1.81
C PHE A 149 19.38 1.66 2.69
N LYS A 150 19.64 0.46 2.16
CA LYS A 150 20.36 -0.60 2.87
C LYS A 150 21.86 -0.28 3.05
N SER A 151 22.47 0.45 2.12
CA SER A 151 23.86 0.91 2.23
C SER A 151 24.04 2.09 3.20
N GLY A 152 22.95 2.69 3.69
CA GLY A 152 22.97 3.85 4.57
C GLY A 152 22.97 5.20 3.83
N GLU A 153 22.90 5.18 2.50
CA GLU A 153 22.86 6.36 1.63
C GLU A 153 21.41 6.91 1.52
N TYR A 154 20.85 7.35 2.65
CA TYR A 154 19.45 7.75 2.75
C TYR A 154 19.07 8.89 1.79
N LYS A 155 19.99 9.82 1.52
CA LYS A 155 19.73 10.93 0.60
C LYS A 155 19.51 10.44 -0.84
N LYS A 156 20.39 9.57 -1.34
CA LYS A 156 20.24 8.96 -2.66
C LYS A 156 18.99 8.09 -2.76
N SER A 157 18.66 7.37 -1.68
CA SER A 157 17.41 6.62 -1.60
C SER A 157 16.19 7.53 -1.78
N LEU A 158 16.16 8.69 -1.12
CA LEU A 158 15.08 9.68 -1.27
C LEU A 158 15.04 10.28 -2.69
N GLU A 159 16.20 10.56 -3.28
CA GLU A 159 16.31 11.02 -4.67
C GLU A 159 15.71 9.99 -5.64
N TYR A 160 16.09 8.72 -5.54
CA TYR A 160 15.51 7.65 -6.37
C TYR A 160 14.01 7.46 -6.15
N ILE A 161 13.53 7.56 -4.90
CA ILE A 161 12.09 7.54 -4.60
C ILE A 161 11.36 8.70 -5.31
N SER A 162 11.96 9.90 -5.32
CA SER A 162 11.42 11.06 -6.02
C SER A 162 11.36 10.85 -7.53
N ILE A 163 12.44 10.32 -8.12
CA ILE A 163 12.52 10.00 -9.55
C ILE A 163 11.47 8.95 -9.91
N ALA A 164 11.36 7.86 -9.13
CA ALA A 164 10.38 6.81 -9.36
C ALA A 164 8.94 7.36 -9.35
N PHE A 165 8.62 8.25 -8.42
CA PHE A 165 7.32 8.89 -8.36
C PHE A 165 7.06 9.80 -9.57
N TYR A 166 8.05 10.59 -9.99
CA TYR A 166 7.94 11.41 -11.20
C TYR A 166 7.71 10.56 -12.46
N VAL A 167 8.51 9.50 -12.64
CA VAL A 167 8.38 8.55 -13.76
C VAL A 167 7.00 7.89 -13.74
N LEU A 168 6.50 7.47 -12.57
CA LEU A 168 5.16 6.92 -12.43
C LEU A 168 4.08 7.88 -12.95
N LEU A 169 4.15 9.17 -12.55
CA LEU A 169 3.20 10.19 -13.00
C LEU A 169 3.27 10.38 -14.52
N LYS A 170 4.48 10.51 -15.06
CA LYS A 170 4.72 10.68 -16.50
C LYS A 170 4.19 9.49 -17.30
N ASN A 171 4.55 8.27 -16.90
CA ASN A 171 4.12 7.04 -17.57
C ASN A 171 2.59 6.90 -17.50
N TYR A 172 1.97 7.26 -16.37
CA TYR A 172 0.52 7.25 -16.25
C TYR A 172 -0.16 8.26 -17.19
N GLU A 173 0.37 9.49 -17.28
CA GLU A 173 -0.14 10.52 -18.20
C GLU A 173 -0.05 10.06 -19.66
N GLU A 174 1.09 9.49 -20.06
CA GLU A 174 1.34 8.99 -21.41
C GLU A 174 0.43 7.81 -21.78
N ASN A 175 0.24 6.85 -20.86
CA ASN A 175 -0.61 5.68 -21.05
C ASN A 175 -2.11 6.00 -21.14
N LYS A 176 -2.54 7.18 -20.66
CA LYS A 176 -3.94 7.63 -20.70
C LYS A 176 -4.24 8.60 -21.83
N LYS A 177 -3.32 8.77 -22.80
CA LYS A 177 -3.57 9.59 -23.99
C LYS A 177 -4.64 8.94 -24.87
N VAL A 178 -5.73 9.67 -25.08
CA VAL A 178 -6.80 9.32 -26.02
C VAL A 178 -6.85 10.43 -27.08
N TYR A 179 -6.72 10.08 -28.36
CA TYR A 179 -6.58 11.04 -29.47
C TYR A 179 -5.44 12.07 -29.27
N GLY A 180 -4.31 11.63 -28.70
CA GLY A 180 -3.13 12.48 -28.51
C GLY A 180 -3.18 13.44 -27.31
N ARG A 181 -4.25 13.41 -26.51
CA ARG A 181 -4.36 14.19 -25.26
C ARG A 181 -4.67 13.30 -24.07
N SER A 182 -4.06 13.59 -22.93
CA SER A 182 -4.38 12.90 -21.67
C SER A 182 -5.35 13.76 -20.86
N PRO A 183 -6.39 13.18 -20.23
CA PRO A 183 -7.21 13.91 -19.24
C PRO A 183 -6.39 14.41 -18.04
N PHE A 184 -5.18 13.87 -17.85
CA PHE A 184 -4.23 14.23 -16.82
C PHE A 184 -3.18 15.24 -17.32
N ASP A 185 -3.21 15.61 -18.62
CA ASP A 185 -2.46 16.73 -19.19
C ASP A 185 -3.20 18.04 -18.88
N ILE A 186 -3.22 18.38 -17.59
CA ILE A 186 -3.92 19.57 -17.10
C ILE A 186 -3.09 20.79 -17.45
N GLY A 187 -3.56 21.51 -18.48
CA GLY A 187 -3.01 22.78 -18.92
C GLY A 187 -1.78 22.62 -19.80
N GLY A 188 -2.06 22.17 -21.03
CA GLY A 188 -1.09 22.10 -22.12
C GLY A 188 -0.20 23.34 -22.21
N ASP A 189 0.99 23.09 -22.76
CA ASP A 189 2.16 23.98 -22.80
C ASP A 189 1.91 25.45 -22.44
N LEU A 190 2.05 25.79 -21.14
CA LEU A 190 2.01 27.16 -20.62
C LEU A 190 3.09 28.07 -21.26
N ARG A 191 3.96 27.52 -22.11
CA ARG A 191 4.83 28.27 -23.04
C ARG A 191 4.07 29.35 -23.82
N PHE A 192 2.76 29.15 -24.11
CA PHE A 192 1.94 30.19 -24.75
C PHE A 192 1.66 31.41 -23.85
N ILE A 193 1.52 31.23 -22.54
CA ILE A 193 1.44 32.34 -21.58
C ILE A 193 2.83 33.02 -21.45
N GLY A 194 3.90 32.22 -21.50
CA GLY A 194 5.27 32.72 -21.57
C GLY A 194 5.56 33.57 -22.81
N SER A 195 4.99 33.26 -23.98
CA SER A 195 5.15 34.08 -25.19
C SER A 195 4.37 35.41 -25.15
N LEU A 196 3.42 35.55 -24.24
CA LEU A 196 2.76 36.82 -23.94
C LEU A 196 3.55 37.66 -22.90
N SER A 197 4.65 37.13 -22.36
CA SER A 197 5.48 37.78 -21.32
C SER A 197 6.57 38.72 -21.84
N TRP A 198 6.43 39.24 -23.06
CA TRP A 198 7.35 40.28 -23.55
C TRP A 198 7.19 41.63 -22.83
N ASP A 199 6.28 41.70 -21.84
CA ASP A 199 6.14 42.84 -20.96
C ASP A 199 6.44 42.43 -19.51
N ASN A 200 7.37 43.17 -18.89
CA ASN A 200 8.11 42.82 -17.67
C ASN A 200 7.26 43.02 -16.40
N ASN A 201 6.04 42.47 -16.39
CA ASN A 201 5.08 42.60 -15.29
C ASN A 201 5.15 41.36 -14.39
N SER A 202 5.73 41.53 -13.20
CA SER A 202 5.82 40.51 -12.13
C SER A 202 4.48 39.83 -11.81
N LYS A 203 3.36 40.52 -12.02
CA LYS A 203 2.00 39.97 -11.84
C LYS A 203 1.68 38.81 -12.79
N ILE A 204 2.27 38.76 -13.99
CA ILE A 204 2.01 37.70 -14.98
C ILE A 204 2.82 36.45 -14.64
N SER A 205 4.06 36.60 -14.15
CA SER A 205 4.84 35.47 -13.63
C SER A 205 4.19 34.84 -12.39
N ASP A 206 3.57 35.65 -11.53
CA ASP A 206 2.84 35.18 -10.35
C ASP A 206 1.61 34.34 -10.73
N VAL A 207 0.90 34.72 -11.81
CA VAL A 207 -0.21 33.93 -12.34
C VAL A 207 0.29 32.61 -12.95
N GLY A 208 1.42 32.63 -13.67
CA GLY A 208 2.02 31.42 -14.24
C GLY A 208 2.46 30.41 -13.18
N SER A 209 3.08 30.86 -12.09
CA SER A 209 3.47 30.00 -10.98
C SER A 209 2.26 29.43 -10.24
N MET A 210 1.22 30.25 -10.01
CA MET A 210 -0.03 29.81 -9.40
C MET A 210 -0.75 28.75 -10.23
N LEU A 211 -0.76 28.88 -11.57
CA LEU A 211 -1.32 27.88 -12.47
C LEU A 211 -0.57 26.56 -12.40
N LYS A 212 0.77 26.56 -12.34
CA LYS A 212 1.55 25.32 -12.16
C LYS A 212 1.19 24.59 -10.87
N VAL A 213 1.05 25.32 -9.76
CA VAL A 213 0.61 24.74 -8.47
C VAL A 213 -0.78 24.13 -8.59
N ILE A 214 -1.74 24.82 -9.23
CA ILE A 214 -3.10 24.30 -9.44
C ILE A 214 -3.06 23.03 -10.30
N GLN A 215 -2.26 23.00 -11.36
CA GLN A 215 -2.10 21.82 -12.21
C GLN A 215 -1.55 20.63 -11.42
N GLU A 216 -0.51 20.85 -10.61
CA GLU A 216 0.09 19.81 -9.75
C GLU A 216 -0.96 19.27 -8.76
N VAL A 217 -1.66 20.15 -8.04
CA VAL A 217 -2.73 19.77 -7.11
C VAL A 217 -3.81 18.95 -7.81
N LEU A 218 -4.29 19.42 -8.95
CA LEU A 218 -5.34 18.72 -9.71
C LEU A 218 -4.85 17.36 -10.22
N LYS A 219 -3.61 17.23 -10.68
CA LYS A 219 -3.03 15.94 -11.09
C LYS A 219 -3.03 14.94 -9.94
N ILE A 220 -2.55 15.35 -8.76
CA ILE A 220 -2.53 14.51 -7.56
C ILE A 220 -3.95 14.09 -7.14
N ILE A 221 -4.92 15.01 -7.20
CA ILE A 221 -6.33 14.70 -6.90
C ILE A 221 -6.93 13.74 -7.92
N LEU A 222 -6.71 13.95 -9.23
CA LEU A 222 -7.23 13.09 -10.29
C LEU A 222 -6.67 11.67 -10.21
N LEU A 223 -5.46 11.50 -9.67
CA LEU A 223 -4.84 10.21 -9.38
C LEU A 223 -5.34 9.57 -8.08
N ASN A 224 -6.29 10.21 -7.41
CA ASN A 224 -6.87 9.78 -6.13
C ASN A 224 -5.80 9.60 -5.03
N LEU A 225 -4.74 10.42 -5.08
CA LEU A 225 -3.70 10.46 -4.06
C LEU A 225 -4.10 11.44 -2.95
N ASP A 226 -3.78 11.10 -1.71
CA ASP A 226 -3.99 12.01 -0.57
C ASP A 226 -2.99 13.17 -0.66
N TYR A 227 -3.51 14.36 -0.99
CA TYR A 227 -2.71 15.57 -1.15
C TYR A 227 -1.88 15.92 0.09
N ARG A 228 -2.35 15.63 1.30
CA ARG A 228 -1.59 15.89 2.53
C ARG A 228 -0.37 14.97 2.63
N LYS A 229 -0.54 13.69 2.24
CA LYS A 229 0.58 12.74 2.17
C LYS A 229 1.56 13.13 1.07
N PHE A 230 1.07 13.65 -0.05
CA PHE A 230 1.91 14.15 -1.13
C PHE A 230 2.75 15.37 -0.70
N ILE A 231 2.17 16.37 -0.01
CA ILE A 231 2.96 17.50 0.52
C ILE A 231 4.05 16.99 1.45
N LYS A 232 3.71 16.07 2.37
CA LYS A 232 4.70 15.47 3.27
C LYS A 232 5.80 14.73 2.49
N PHE A 233 5.43 13.99 1.45
CA PHE A 233 6.39 13.33 0.55
C PHE A 233 7.34 14.34 -0.07
N ARG A 234 6.82 15.42 -0.68
CA ARG A 234 7.62 16.46 -1.31
C ARG A 234 8.59 17.16 -0.35
N GLN A 235 8.15 17.42 0.88
CA GLN A 235 9.01 17.96 1.93
C GLN A 235 10.18 17.02 2.28
N LEU A 236 10.00 15.71 2.14
CA LEU A 236 11.02 14.71 2.47
C LEU A 236 11.97 14.43 1.30
N THR A 237 11.51 14.51 0.05
CA THR A 237 12.29 14.08 -1.12
C THR A 237 13.20 15.15 -1.73
N SER A 238 13.10 16.41 -1.28
CA SER A 238 13.78 17.59 -1.85
C SER A 238 13.46 17.84 -3.33
N ASP A 239 13.33 19.10 -3.74
CA ASP A 239 12.78 19.48 -5.05
C ASP A 239 13.72 19.22 -6.26
N SER A 240 14.83 18.48 -6.10
CA SER A 240 15.85 18.32 -7.15
C SER A 240 15.39 17.63 -8.45
N VAL A 241 14.17 17.07 -8.46
CA VAL A 241 13.56 16.41 -9.63
C VAL A 241 12.49 17.30 -10.30
N TYR A 242 12.02 18.35 -9.62
CA TYR A 242 10.92 19.21 -10.08
C TYR A 242 11.38 20.61 -10.55
N GLU A 243 12.68 20.93 -10.44
CA GLU A 243 13.33 22.10 -11.06
C GLU A 243 13.73 21.81 -12.52
#